data_AF-A0A1B6GZT5-F1
#
_entry.id   AF-A0A1B6GZT5-F1
#
_cell.length_a   1.000
_cell.length_b   1.000
_cell.length_c   1.000
_cell.angle_alpha   90.00
_cell.angle_beta   90.00
_cell.angle_gamma   90.00
#
_symmetry.space_group_name_H-M   'P 1'
#
loop_
_entity.id
_entity.type
_entity.pdbx_description
1 polymer ?
#
loop_
_entity_poly.entity_id
_entity_poly.type
_entity_poly.pdbx_seq_one_letter_code
_entity_poly.pdbx_strand_id
1 'polypeptide(L)'
;TFYLRQLTVNVFCIHDIKQNKAVIHVYHEGQARKCPDEVCSFVYNYLLSVPSDIDEVHVYSDNCSGQNKNHSLNRLFLALTDSKRFKKIEQYYPVRGHSFLPCDRDFSIIKRSLRKHDRPYSVHQLTE
;
A
#
# COMPACT_ATOMS: atom_id res chain seq x y z
N THR A 1 -20.73 2.14 -30.74
CA THR A 1 -19.53 1.40 -30.30
C THR A 1 -19.16 1.92 -28.93
N PHE A 2 -19.39 1.12 -27.88
CA PHE A 2 -19.04 1.52 -26.51
C PHE A 2 -17.52 1.44 -26.37
N TYR A 3 -16.86 2.51 -25.96
CA TYR A 3 -15.42 2.51 -25.76
C TYR A 3 -15.06 1.54 -24.64
N LEU A 4 -14.43 0.42 -24.98
CA LEU A 4 -13.87 -0.51 -23.99
C LEU A 4 -12.50 0.03 -23.54
N ARG A 5 -12.36 0.31 -22.24
CA ARG A 5 -11.11 0.74 -21.61
C ARG A 5 -10.52 -0.40 -20.80
N GLN A 6 -9.20 -0.52 -20.79
CA GLN A 6 -8.50 -1.42 -19.88
C GLN A 6 -8.87 -1.10 -18.43
N LEU A 7 -9.16 -2.15 -17.65
CA LEU A 7 -9.48 -2.05 -16.23
C LEU A 7 -8.27 -1.51 -15.47
N THR A 8 -8.47 -0.46 -14.68
CA THR A 8 -7.40 0.08 -13.84
C THR A 8 -7.19 -0.82 -12.62
N VAL A 9 -5.98 -1.36 -12.47
CA VAL A 9 -5.55 -2.15 -11.31
C VAL A 9 -4.57 -1.33 -10.48
N ASN A 10 -4.88 -1.17 -9.20
CA ASN A 10 -4.07 -0.46 -8.22
C ASN A 10 -3.35 -1.47 -7.32
N VAL A 11 -2.18 -1.05 -6.82
CA VAL A 11 -1.38 -1.85 -5.90
C VAL A 11 -0.94 -0.97 -4.74
N PHE A 12 -1.06 -1.49 -3.52
CA PHE A 12 -0.52 -0.90 -2.30
C PHE A 12 0.43 -1.91 -1.63
N CYS A 13 1.56 -1.42 -1.09
CA CYS A 13 2.60 -2.27 -0.56
C CYS A 13 2.98 -1.82 0.85
N ILE A 14 3.03 -2.77 1.78
CA ILE A 14 3.56 -2.61 3.13
C ILE A 14 4.77 -3.52 3.25
N HIS A 15 5.93 -2.97 3.60
CA HIS A 15 7.14 -3.75 3.78
C HIS A 15 7.54 -3.79 5.25
N ASP A 16 7.58 -4.99 5.83
CA ASP A 16 8.14 -5.22 7.16
C ASP A 16 9.67 -5.28 7.06
N ILE A 17 10.32 -4.23 7.56
CA ILE A 17 11.79 -4.13 7.55
C ILE A 17 12.43 -5.17 8.49
N LYS A 18 11.79 -5.54 9.60
CA LYS A 18 12.34 -6.46 10.60
C LYS A 18 12.31 -7.89 10.08
N GLN A 19 11.20 -8.29 9.46
CA GLN A 19 11.06 -9.63 8.87
C GLN A 19 11.53 -9.72 7.42
N ASN A 20 11.81 -8.57 6.78
CA ASN A 20 12.13 -8.45 5.36
C ASN A 20 11.05 -9.11 4.46
N LYS A 21 9.78 -8.83 4.77
CA LYS A 21 8.62 -9.39 4.06
C LYS A 21 7.73 -8.27 3.55
N ALA A 22 7.30 -8.38 2.29
CA ALA A 22 6.35 -7.47 1.68
C ALA A 22 4.93 -8.06 1.69
N VAL A 23 3.96 -7.26 2.11
CA VAL A 23 2.53 -7.52 1.98
C VAL A 23 1.99 -6.61 0.88
N ILE A 24 1.41 -7.22 -0.15
CA ILE A 24 0.95 -6.51 -1.35
C ILE A 24 -0.56 -6.65 -1.43
N HIS A 25 -1.26 -5.51 -1.45
CA HIS A 25 -2.68 -5.43 -1.69
C HIS A 25 -2.91 -5.04 -3.15
N VAL A 26 -3.58 -5.91 -3.90
CA VAL A 26 -3.95 -5.68 -5.30
C VAL A 26 -5.46 -5.55 -5.37
N TYR A 27 -5.96 -4.48 -6.00
CA TYR A 27 -7.38 -4.22 -6.17
C TYR A 27 -7.63 -3.49 -7.47
N HIS A 28 -8.81 -3.68 -8.07
CA HIS A 28 -9.19 -2.98 -9.28
C HIS A 28 -10.20 -1.84 -9.01
N GLU A 29 -10.38 -0.94 -9.97
CA GLU A 29 -11.23 0.25 -9.84
C GLU A 29 -12.71 -0.04 -9.53
N GLY A 30 -13.16 -1.28 -9.73
CA GLY A 30 -14.52 -1.73 -9.39
C GLY A 30 -14.67 -2.22 -7.93
N GLN A 31 -13.56 -2.51 -7.25
CA GLN A 31 -13.57 -2.95 -5.84
C GLN A 31 -13.35 -1.77 -4.89
N ALA A 32 -12.40 -0.91 -5.22
CA ALA A 32 -11.92 0.14 -4.34
C ALA A 32 -11.34 1.30 -5.14
N ARG A 33 -11.42 2.50 -4.56
CA ARG A 33 -10.81 3.70 -5.14
C ARG A 33 -9.40 3.88 -4.58
N LYS A 34 -8.66 4.81 -5.17
CA LYS A 34 -7.34 5.22 -4.69
C LYS A 34 -7.47 6.40 -3.74
N CYS A 35 -8.18 6.22 -2.63
CA CYS A 35 -8.43 7.25 -1.64
C CYS A 35 -7.72 6.93 -0.30
N PRO A 36 -7.61 7.92 0.61
CA PRO A 36 -7.00 7.73 1.93
C PRO A 36 -7.65 6.62 2.78
N ASP A 37 -8.95 6.40 2.62
CA ASP A 37 -9.72 5.48 3.48
C ASP A 37 -9.38 4.01 3.18
N GLU A 38 -9.12 3.69 1.91
CA GLU A 38 -8.62 2.38 1.50
C GLU A 38 -7.21 2.15 2.02
N VAL A 39 -6.35 3.18 1.97
CA VAL A 39 -5.00 3.10 2.56
C VAL A 39 -5.08 2.84 4.06
N CYS A 40 -5.94 3.55 4.78
CA CYS A 40 -6.21 3.30 6.20
C CYS A 40 -6.66 1.85 6.44
N SER A 41 -7.55 1.33 5.58
CA SER A 41 -8.06 -0.04 5.70
C SER A 41 -6.97 -1.10 5.50
N PHE A 42 -6.08 -0.92 4.51
CA PHE A 42 -4.94 -1.81 4.28
C PHE A 42 -3.94 -1.77 5.44
N VAL A 43 -3.59 -0.57 5.90
CA VAL A 43 -2.68 -0.37 7.04
C VAL A 43 -3.27 -0.96 8.32
N TYR A 44 -4.55 -0.71 8.59
CA TYR A 44 -5.23 -1.25 9.76
C TYR A 44 -5.29 -2.79 9.73
N ASN A 45 -5.63 -3.38 8.58
CA ASN A 45 -5.64 -4.83 8.42
C ASN A 45 -4.27 -5.45 8.71
N TYR A 46 -3.19 -4.83 8.22
CA TYR A 46 -1.84 -5.27 8.53
C TYR A 46 -1.50 -5.12 10.02
N LEU A 47 -1.79 -3.97 10.63
CA LEU A 47 -1.49 -3.72 12.05
C LEU A 47 -2.27 -4.61 13.01
N LEU A 48 -3.47 -5.09 12.63
CA LEU A 48 -4.19 -6.10 13.39
C LEU A 48 -3.52 -7.49 13.33
N SER A 49 -2.84 -7.81 12.23
CA SER A 49 -2.10 -9.07 12.09
C SER A 49 -0.78 -9.08 12.86
N VAL A 50 -0.28 -7.91 13.27
CA VAL A 50 0.92 -7.79 14.09
C VAL A 50 0.65 -8.41 15.48
N PRO A 51 1.60 -9.17 16.06
CA PRO A 51 1.48 -9.68 17.43
C PRO A 51 1.24 -8.57 18.47
N SER A 52 0.53 -8.90 19.55
CA SER A 52 0.28 -7.97 20.65
C SER A 52 1.53 -7.61 21.46
N ASP A 53 2.61 -8.39 21.31
CA ASP A 53 3.88 -8.19 22.03
C ASP A 53 4.67 -6.96 21.50
N ILE A 54 4.25 -6.40 20.37
CA ILE A 54 4.88 -5.22 19.78
C ILE A 54 4.14 -3.97 20.27
N ASP A 55 4.85 -3.21 21.09
CA ASP A 55 4.35 -1.97 21.71
C ASP A 55 4.59 -0.72 20.87
N GLU A 56 5.69 -0.69 20.11
CA GLU A 56 6.14 0.50 19.36
C GLU A 56 6.23 0.21 17.86
N VAL A 57 5.68 1.11 17.04
CA VAL A 57 5.66 0.98 15.59
C VAL A 57 6.28 2.22 14.95
N HIS A 58 7.29 2.02 14.12
CA HIS A 58 7.87 3.07 13.27
C HIS A 58 7.38 2.89 11.84
N VAL A 59 6.66 3.88 11.33
CA VAL A 59 6.08 3.88 9.99
C VAL A 59 6.89 4.82 9.10
N TYR A 60 7.45 4.30 8.01
CA TYR A 60 8.14 5.10 7.01
C TYR A 60 7.30 5.16 5.74
N SER A 61 6.94 6.37 5.32
CA SER A 61 6.08 6.55 4.15
C SER A 61 6.53 7.72 3.28
N ASP A 62 6.22 7.67 1.99
CA ASP A 62 6.44 8.81 1.11
C ASP A 62 5.57 10.01 1.52
N ASN A 63 5.91 11.19 1.01
CA ASN A 63 5.25 12.45 1.36
C ASN A 63 3.97 12.69 0.51
N CYS A 64 3.32 11.63 0.03
CA CYS A 64 2.16 11.73 -0.86
C CYS A 64 0.90 12.12 -0.07
N SER A 65 0.45 13.36 -0.22
CA SER A 65 -0.71 13.88 0.53
C SER A 65 -2.01 13.12 0.25
N GLY A 66 -2.20 12.65 -0.99
CA GLY A 66 -3.40 11.91 -1.39
C GLY A 66 -3.50 10.50 -0.80
N GLN A 67 -2.42 9.97 -0.22
CA GLN A 67 -2.38 8.56 0.23
C GLN A 67 -1.80 8.40 1.62
N ASN A 68 -0.56 8.84 1.82
CA ASN A 68 0.23 8.52 3.02
C ASN A 68 0.33 9.68 4.01
N LYS A 69 0.22 10.92 3.53
CA LYS A 69 0.26 12.13 4.36
C LYS A 69 -1.08 12.85 4.38
N ASN A 70 -2.01 12.31 5.15
CA ASN A 70 -3.32 12.92 5.35
C ASN A 70 -3.81 12.75 6.80
N HIS A 71 -4.88 13.49 7.13
CA HIS A 71 -5.48 13.43 8.46
C HIS A 71 -6.13 12.08 8.76
N SER A 72 -6.60 11.34 7.75
CA SER A 72 -7.23 10.02 7.95
C SER A 72 -6.23 9.02 8.56
N LEU A 73 -5.03 8.89 7.98
CA LEU A 73 -3.97 8.03 8.53
C LEU A 73 -3.49 8.48 9.90
N ASN A 74 -3.30 9.79 10.10
CA ASN A 74 -2.92 10.31 11.41
C ASN A 74 -3.96 9.96 12.49
N ARG A 75 -5.26 10.09 12.16
CA ARG A 75 -6.35 9.70 13.07
C ARG A 75 -6.39 8.21 13.32
N LEU A 76 -6.11 7.37 12.32
CA LEU A 76 -6.00 5.93 12.49
C LEU A 76 -4.90 5.59 13.51
N PHE A 77 -3.70 6.16 13.38
CA PHE A 77 -2.61 5.90 14.32
C PHE A 77 -2.94 6.39 15.73
N LEU A 78 -3.55 7.57 15.85
CA LEU A 78 -4.02 8.06 17.15
C LEU A 78 -5.05 7.12 17.79
N ALA A 79 -6.02 6.63 17.02
CA ALA A 79 -7.03 5.69 17.52
C ALA A 79 -6.42 4.37 17.98
N LEU A 80 -5.38 3.88 17.31
CA LEU A 80 -4.65 2.67 17.70
C LEU A 80 -3.82 2.86 18.98
N THR A 81 -3.30 4.07 19.20
CA THR A 81 -2.63 4.40 20.47
C THR A 81 -3.63 4.59 21.61
N ASP A 82 -4.75 5.28 21.37
CA ASP A 82 -5.80 5.52 22.37
C ASP A 82 -6.52 4.25 22.81
N SER A 83 -6.75 3.32 21.87
CA SER A 83 -7.27 1.97 22.15
C SER A 83 -6.27 1.04 22.85
N LYS A 84 -5.06 1.54 23.19
CA LYS A 84 -3.96 0.80 23.82
C LYS A 84 -3.51 -0.43 23.02
N ARG A 85 -3.78 -0.47 21.71
CA ARG A 85 -3.22 -1.51 20.84
C ARG A 85 -1.71 -1.33 20.70
N PHE A 86 -1.22 -0.10 20.61
CA PHE A 86 0.20 0.23 20.62
C PHE A 86 0.47 1.33 21.65
N LYS A 87 1.63 1.31 22.32
CA LYS A 87 2.04 2.38 23.23
C LYS A 87 2.50 3.62 22.47
N LYS A 88 3.16 3.42 21.32
CA LYS A 88 3.72 4.51 20.53
C LYS A 88 3.73 4.17 19.04
N ILE A 89 3.29 5.12 18.22
CA ILE A 89 3.42 5.05 16.77
C ILE A 89 4.13 6.31 16.29
N GLU A 90 5.25 6.15 15.58
CA GLU A 90 6.01 7.25 15.00
C GLU A 90 5.97 7.16 13.48
N GLN A 91 5.48 8.22 12.83
CA GLN A 91 5.43 8.30 11.39
C GLN A 91 6.53 9.23 10.86
N TYR A 92 7.37 8.70 9.97
CA TYR A 92 8.48 9.40 9.34
C TYR A 92 8.22 9.61 7.86
N TYR A 93 8.55 10.81 7.40
CA TYR A 93 8.52 11.19 5.99
C TYR A 93 9.94 11.54 5.53
N PRO A 94 10.55 10.75 4.63
CA PRO A 94 11.88 11.03 4.13
C PRO A 94 11.96 12.37 3.40
N VAL A 95 13.10 13.05 3.52
CA VAL A 95 13.41 14.23 2.70
C VAL A 95 13.55 13.80 1.24
N ARG A 96 13.21 14.71 0.30
CA ARG A 96 13.42 14.46 -1.14
C ARG A 96 14.87 14.04 -1.40
N GLY A 97 15.05 12.96 -2.18
CA GLY A 97 16.35 12.36 -2.45
C GLY A 97 16.69 11.16 -1.56
N HIS A 98 16.06 11.04 -0.38
CA HIS A 98 16.17 9.88 0.52
C HIS A 98 14.89 9.05 0.55
N SER A 99 14.05 9.19 -0.47
CA SER A 99 12.75 8.53 -0.57
C SER A 99 12.81 7.12 -1.13
N PHE A 100 14.00 6.53 -1.32
CA PHE A 100 14.15 5.16 -1.79
C PHE A 100 13.79 4.19 -0.66
N LEU A 101 12.52 3.82 -0.60
CA LEU A 101 11.99 2.92 0.42
C LEU A 101 12.09 1.46 -0.08
N PRO A 102 12.13 0.48 0.83
CA PRO A 102 12.05 -0.94 0.46
C PRO A 102 10.86 -1.27 -0.46
N CYS A 103 9.73 -0.59 -0.27
CA CYS A 103 8.56 -0.74 -1.14
C CYS A 103 8.87 -0.43 -2.63
N ASP A 104 9.74 0.54 -2.93
CA ASP A 104 10.13 0.85 -4.32
C ASP A 104 10.91 -0.31 -4.96
N ARG A 105 11.71 -1.01 -4.16
CA ARG A 105 12.41 -2.22 -4.59
C ARG A 105 11.42 -3.33 -4.88
N ASP A 106 10.43 -3.54 -4.02
CA ASP A 106 9.39 -4.56 -4.22
C ASP A 106 8.61 -4.29 -5.51
N PHE A 107 8.17 -3.04 -5.71
CA PHE A 107 7.51 -2.63 -6.96
C PHE A 107 8.39 -2.85 -8.19
N SER A 108 9.70 -2.61 -8.08
CA SER A 108 10.65 -2.84 -9.16
C SER A 108 10.78 -4.33 -9.52
N ILE A 109 10.80 -5.21 -8.51
CA ILE A 109 10.82 -6.67 -8.70
C ILE A 109 9.54 -7.14 -9.38
N ILE A 110 8.38 -6.71 -8.86
CA ILE A 110 7.05 -7.05 -9.42
C ILE A 110 6.97 -6.59 -10.87
N LYS A 111 7.32 -5.33 -11.16
CA LYS A 111 7.29 -4.76 -12.51
C LYS A 111 8.24 -5.48 -13.47
N ARG A 112 9.43 -5.87 -13.01
CA ARG A 112 10.38 -6.66 -13.82
C ARG A 112 9.83 -8.04 -14.15
N SER A 113 9.13 -8.68 -13.21
CA SER A 113 8.45 -9.97 -13.45
C SER A 113 7.28 -9.79 -14.43
N LEU A 114 6.42 -8.79 -14.19
CA LEU A 114 5.25 -8.49 -15.02
C LEU A 114 5.65 -8.23 -16.47
N ARG A 115 6.74 -7.49 -16.73
CA ARG A 115 7.27 -7.23 -18.08
C ARG A 115 7.61 -8.49 -18.89
N LYS A 116 7.85 -9.63 -18.23
CA LYS A 116 8.08 -10.91 -18.94
C LYS A 116 6.77 -11.58 -19.36
N HIS A 117 5.67 -11.24 -18.70
CA HIS A 117 4.35 -11.82 -18.91
C HIS A 117 3.37 -10.88 -19.61
N ASP A 118 3.66 -9.58 -19.65
CA ASP A 118 2.82 -8.54 -20.23
C ASP A 118 2.69 -8.74 -21.74
N ARG A 119 1.70 -9.57 -22.12
CA ARG A 119 1.24 -9.73 -23.50
C ARG A 119 0.08 -8.74 -23.68
N PRO A 120 0.15 -7.80 -24.63
CA PRO A 120 -1.02 -7.03 -25.00
C PRO A 120 -2.06 -8.01 -25.58
N TYR A 121 -3.12 -8.29 -24.82
CA TYR A 121 -4.20 -9.13 -25.30
C TYR A 121 -5.09 -8.32 -26.24
N SER A 122 -5.32 -8.84 -27.44
CA SER A 122 -6.35 -8.28 -28.32
C SER A 122 -7.74 -8.64 -27.79
N VAL A 123 -8.76 -7.87 -28.18
CA VAL A 123 -10.15 -8.12 -27.73
C VAL A 123 -10.59 -9.56 -28.04
N HIS A 124 -10.17 -10.12 -29.18
CA HIS A 124 -10.45 -11.52 -29.54
C HIS A 124 -9.87 -12.53 -28.55
N GLN A 125 -8.66 -12.27 -28.01
CA GLN A 125 -7.98 -13.16 -27.08
C GLN A 125 -8.58 -13.16 -25.66
N LEU A 126 -9.51 -12.24 -25.36
CA LEU A 126 -10.21 -12.15 -24.07
C LEU A 126 -11.62 -12.76 -24.12
N THR A 127 -12.20 -12.92 -25.32
CA THR A 127 -13.58 -13.38 -25.53
C THR A 127 -13.71 -14.82 -25.98
N GLU A 128 -12.61 -15.44 -26.42
CA GLU A 128 -12.49 -16.90 -26.63
C GLU A 128 -11.93 -17.58 -25.37
#